data_AF-A0AAE3KJ16-F1
#
_entry.id   AF-A0AAE3KJ16-F1
#
_cell.length_a   1.000
_cell.length_b   1.000
_cell.length_c   1.000
_cell.angle_alpha   90.00
_cell.angle_beta   90.00
_cell.angle_gamma   90.00
#
_symmetry.space_group_name_H-M   'P 1'
#
loop_
_entity.id
_entity.type
_entity.pdbx_description
1 polymer ?
#
loop_
_entity_poly.entity_id
_entity_poly.type
_entity_poly.pdbx_seq_one_letter_code
_entity_poly.pdbx_strand_id
1 'polypeptide(L)'
;MVEKAPGEHDDRIRLEFLAHSVMSELAVAGLPVVPSDSHPKGTAGAMVSVDMPGMSGVVVHWHVHAILMDAAQEAWADDPLNEGPENRGFRQLFTTIGGAMQEAMYTILCAAGFEVSKQTDSDELLVTGRAAGSLWEERRNRQFERRYEKKAAAWNRRHEECAAADARGQDVPENADDSGDAGPVT
;
A
#
# COMPACT_ATOMS: atom_id res chain seq x y z
N MET A 1 -19.88 -17.44 24.20
CA MET A 1 -19.20 -17.48 22.90
C MET A 1 -20.24 -17.10 21.86
N VAL A 2 -20.20 -15.86 21.38
CA VAL A 2 -21.15 -15.38 20.36
C VAL A 2 -20.62 -15.88 19.02
N GLU A 3 -21.37 -16.77 18.39
CA GLU A 3 -21.12 -17.26 17.03
C GLU A 3 -21.22 -16.06 16.09
N LYS A 4 -20.08 -15.65 15.52
CA LYS A 4 -20.00 -14.51 14.61
C LYS A 4 -20.74 -14.86 13.33
N ALA A 5 -21.74 -14.06 12.94
CA ALA A 5 -22.56 -14.35 11.78
C ALA A 5 -21.69 -14.41 10.50
N PRO A 6 -21.93 -15.38 9.59
CA PRO A 6 -21.04 -15.65 8.46
C PRO A 6 -20.78 -14.46 7.52
N GLY A 7 -21.67 -13.46 7.46
CA GLY A 7 -21.48 -12.24 6.66
C GLY A 7 -20.52 -11.20 7.27
N GLU A 8 -20.38 -11.16 8.60
CA GLU A 8 -19.55 -10.15 9.28
C GLU A 8 -18.05 -10.38 9.02
N HIS A 9 -17.65 -11.64 8.78
CA HIS A 9 -16.27 -11.97 8.47
C HIS A 9 -15.88 -11.52 7.05
N ASP A 10 -16.77 -11.76 6.08
CA ASP A 10 -16.57 -11.37 4.68
C ASP A 10 -16.56 -9.84 4.52
N ASP A 11 -17.47 -9.14 5.21
CA ASP A 11 -17.50 -7.68 5.22
C ASP A 11 -16.22 -7.09 5.83
N ARG A 12 -15.73 -7.68 6.92
CA ARG A 12 -14.45 -7.26 7.52
C ARG A 12 -13.28 -7.43 6.56
N ILE A 13 -13.17 -8.60 5.90
CA ILE A 13 -12.10 -8.86 4.92
C ILE A 13 -12.17 -7.84 3.77
N ARG A 14 -13.37 -7.56 3.28
CA ARG A 14 -13.59 -6.54 2.24
C ARG A 14 -13.12 -5.16 2.70
N LEU A 15 -13.48 -4.75 3.93
CA LEU A 15 -13.08 -3.46 4.49
C LEU A 15 -11.58 -3.37 4.78
N GLU A 16 -10.94 -4.47 5.20
CA GLU A 16 -9.48 -4.57 5.34
C GLU A 16 -8.77 -4.37 3.99
N PHE A 17 -9.31 -4.97 2.91
CA PHE A 17 -8.78 -4.76 1.56
C PHE A 17 -8.96 -3.31 1.08
N LEU A 18 -10.11 -2.70 1.38
CA LEU A 18 -10.37 -1.29 1.10
C LEU A 18 -9.38 -0.40 1.86
N ALA A 19 -9.15 -0.66 3.15
CA ALA A 19 -8.19 0.07 3.97
C ALA A 19 -6.78 -0.02 3.39
N HIS A 20 -6.36 -1.20 2.96
CA HIS A 20 -5.07 -1.39 2.30
C HIS A 20 -4.95 -0.58 1.00
N SER A 21 -6.03 -0.54 0.21
CA SER A 21 -6.08 0.25 -1.04
C SER A 21 -5.97 1.76 -0.76
N VAL A 22 -6.71 2.25 0.24
CA VAL A 22 -6.66 3.65 0.70
C VAL A 22 -5.24 4.01 1.16
N MET A 23 -4.64 3.18 2.02
CA MET A 23 -3.25 3.37 2.47
C MET A 23 -2.27 3.43 1.30
N SER A 24 -2.39 2.50 0.34
CA SER A 24 -1.50 2.47 -0.82
C SER A 24 -1.60 3.74 -1.67
N GLU A 25 -2.79 4.29 -1.88
CA GLU A 25 -3.00 5.45 -2.74
C GLU A 25 -2.51 6.74 -2.05
N LEU A 26 -2.75 6.87 -0.74
CA LEU A 26 -2.19 7.97 0.06
C LEU A 26 -0.65 7.94 0.07
N ALA A 27 -0.05 6.76 0.29
CA ALA A 27 1.40 6.59 0.27
C ALA A 27 2.01 6.93 -1.09
N VAL A 28 1.37 6.50 -2.19
CA VAL A 28 1.79 6.84 -3.56
C VAL A 28 1.74 8.34 -3.81
N ALA A 29 0.72 9.03 -3.29
CA ALA A 29 0.60 10.47 -3.38
C ALA A 29 1.64 11.23 -2.52
N GLY A 30 2.49 10.51 -1.78
CA GLY A 30 3.55 11.05 -0.95
C GLY A 30 3.10 11.42 0.46
N LEU A 31 1.89 11.04 0.88
CA LEU A 31 1.44 11.21 2.25
C LEU A 31 1.99 10.08 3.13
N PRO A 32 2.65 10.39 4.26
CA PRO A 32 3.01 9.39 5.24
C PRO A 32 1.76 8.68 5.74
N VAL A 33 1.78 7.35 5.78
CA VAL A 33 0.69 6.55 6.34
C VAL A 33 1.16 5.93 7.64
N VAL A 34 0.36 6.10 8.68
CA VAL A 34 0.65 5.65 10.03
C VAL A 34 0.03 4.27 10.24
N PRO A 35 0.77 3.27 10.74
CA PRO A 35 0.20 1.96 11.04
C PRO A 35 -0.85 2.06 12.14
N SER A 36 -2.01 1.46 11.90
CA SER A 36 -3.16 1.47 12.80
C SER A 36 -2.88 0.77 14.14
N ASP A 37 -1.93 -0.19 14.13
CA ASP A 37 -1.67 -1.11 15.25
C ASP A 37 -0.58 -0.62 16.22
N SER A 38 0.09 0.49 15.88
CA SER A 38 1.13 1.08 16.71
C SER A 38 0.63 2.38 17.31
N HIS A 39 0.83 2.59 18.62
CA HIS A 39 0.82 3.95 19.18
C HIS A 39 2.03 4.68 18.59
N PRO A 40 1.87 5.45 17.51
CA PRO A 40 2.97 5.91 16.71
C PRO A 40 3.57 7.12 17.43
N LYS A 41 4.53 6.86 18.31
CA LYS A 41 5.20 7.92 19.05
C LYS A 41 6.08 8.71 18.07
N GLY A 42 5.65 9.93 17.76
CA GLY A 42 6.45 10.89 17.01
C GLY A 42 6.42 10.72 15.49
N THR A 43 5.30 10.34 14.89
CA THR A 43 5.14 10.41 13.43
C THR A 43 3.83 11.08 13.11
N ALA A 44 3.82 12.02 12.16
CA ALA A 44 2.59 12.55 11.60
C ALA A 44 2.27 11.83 10.29
N GLY A 45 0.99 11.60 10.03
CA GLY A 45 0.57 10.90 8.81
C GLY A 45 -0.92 10.59 8.80
N ALA A 46 -1.39 10.07 7.68
CA ALA A 46 -2.75 9.55 7.55
C ALA A 46 -2.87 8.24 8.34
N MET A 47 -3.80 8.21 9.29
CA MET A 47 -4.20 6.99 9.98
C MET A 47 -5.45 6.45 9.30
N VAL A 48 -5.43 5.14 9.00
CA VAL A 48 -6.51 4.45 8.28
C VAL A 48 -6.97 3.29 9.14
N SER A 49 -8.27 3.21 9.41
CA SER A 49 -8.86 2.15 10.23
C SER A 49 -10.24 1.77 9.71
N VAL A 50 -10.62 0.50 9.87
CA VAL A 50 -12.00 0.07 9.59
C VAL A 50 -12.93 0.68 10.65
N ASP A 51 -14.06 1.24 10.23
CA ASP A 51 -15.08 1.74 11.14
C ASP A 51 -15.73 0.57 11.90
N MET A 52 -15.27 0.35 13.13
CA MET A 52 -15.88 -0.57 14.09
C MET A 52 -16.55 0.31 15.15
N PRO A 53 -17.88 0.25 15.38
CA PRO A 53 -18.82 -0.88 15.21
C PRO A 53 -19.76 -0.80 14.00
N GLY A 54 -19.75 0.30 13.23
CA GLY A 54 -20.72 0.53 12.15
C GLY A 54 -20.50 -0.33 10.91
N MET A 55 -19.27 -0.84 10.70
CA MET A 55 -18.82 -1.47 9.45
C MET A 55 -19.23 -0.66 8.21
N SER A 56 -19.32 0.66 8.37
CA SER A 56 -19.84 1.54 7.33
C SER A 56 -18.81 1.82 6.24
N GLY A 57 -17.53 1.58 6.54
CA GLY A 57 -16.43 1.82 5.64
C GLY A 57 -15.08 1.85 6.34
N VAL A 58 -14.18 2.62 5.76
CA VAL A 58 -12.83 2.88 6.26
C VAL A 58 -12.75 4.35 6.67
N VAL A 59 -12.38 4.60 7.91
CA VAL A 59 -12.11 5.92 8.46
C VAL A 59 -10.67 6.32 8.15
N VAL A 60 -10.49 7.53 7.67
CA VAL A 60 -9.19 8.15 7.42
C VAL A 60 -9.14 9.47 8.16
N HIS A 61 -8.11 9.68 8.97
CA HIS A 61 -7.90 10.96 9.63
C HIS A 61 -6.40 11.29 9.69
N TRP A 62 -6.10 12.58 9.90
CA TRP A 62 -4.72 13.02 10.02
C TRP A 62 -4.24 12.87 11.46
N HIS A 63 -3.25 12.03 11.67
CA HIS A 63 -2.56 11.91 12.95
C HIS A 63 -1.47 12.98 13.04
N VAL A 64 -1.61 13.85 14.03
CA VAL A 64 -0.67 14.95 14.28
C VAL A 64 0.55 14.45 15.05
N HIS A 65 1.72 15.03 14.77
CA HIS A 65 2.97 14.67 15.44
C HIS A 65 2.89 14.87 16.96
N ALA A 66 3.47 13.94 17.73
CA ALA A 66 3.48 13.98 19.19
C ALA A 66 3.97 15.32 19.77
N ILE A 67 5.08 15.88 19.29
CA ILE A 67 5.58 17.21 19.73
C ILE A 67 4.52 18.31 19.60
N LEU A 68 3.76 18.33 18.50
CA LEU A 68 2.72 19.35 18.31
C LEU A 68 1.52 19.08 19.23
N MET A 69 1.20 17.80 19.49
CA MET A 69 0.18 17.43 20.46
C MET A 69 0.58 17.79 21.90
N ASP A 70 1.83 17.52 22.30
CA ASP A 70 2.37 17.84 23.61
C ASP A 70 2.36 19.35 23.84
N ALA A 71 2.82 20.14 22.86
CA ALA A 71 2.74 21.59 22.91
C ALA A 71 1.29 22.10 23.01
N ALA A 72 0.34 21.43 22.36
CA ALA A 72 -1.08 21.75 22.49
C ALA A 72 -1.59 21.50 23.93
N GLN A 73 -1.18 20.38 24.51
CA GLN A 73 -1.58 19.96 25.85
C GLN A 73 -0.98 20.86 26.92
N GLU A 74 0.29 21.25 26.77
CA GLU A 74 0.95 22.22 27.66
C GLU A 74 0.24 23.58 27.60
N ALA A 75 -0.03 24.09 26.40
CA ALA A 75 -0.75 25.35 26.24
C ALA A 75 -2.15 25.29 26.88
N TRP A 76 -2.86 24.17 26.69
CA TRP A 76 -4.16 23.96 27.33
C TRP A 76 -4.07 23.87 28.86
N ALA A 77 -3.03 23.23 29.40
CA ALA A 77 -2.81 23.12 30.84
C ALA A 77 -2.53 24.49 31.49
N ASP A 78 -1.82 25.37 30.78
CA ASP A 78 -1.47 26.71 31.26
C ASP A 78 -2.67 27.69 31.23
N ASP A 79 -3.61 27.51 30.31
CA ASP A 79 -4.87 28.29 30.27
C ASP A 79 -6.07 27.43 29.82
N PRO A 80 -6.68 26.69 30.77
CA PRO A 80 -7.78 25.76 30.50
C PRO A 80 -9.04 26.43 29.94
N LEU A 81 -9.21 27.73 30.20
CA LEU A 81 -10.36 28.52 29.75
C LEU A 81 -10.17 29.08 28.33
N ASN A 82 -8.99 28.90 27.72
CA ASN A 82 -8.63 29.41 26.40
C ASN A 82 -8.78 30.93 26.25
N GLU A 83 -8.53 31.68 27.32
CA GLU A 83 -8.71 33.14 27.33
C GLU A 83 -7.47 33.86 26.76
N GLY A 84 -6.31 33.20 26.81
CA GLY A 84 -5.02 33.70 26.34
C GLY A 84 -4.90 33.83 24.82
N PRO A 85 -4.14 34.82 24.32
CA PRO A 85 -3.88 34.97 22.88
C PRO A 85 -3.05 33.81 22.31
N GLU A 86 -2.15 33.23 23.10
CA GLU A 86 -1.29 32.11 22.70
C GLU A 86 -2.10 30.83 22.46
N ASN A 87 -2.98 30.46 23.39
CA ASN A 87 -3.88 29.32 23.23
C ASN A 87 -4.81 29.43 22.03
N ARG A 88 -5.37 30.63 21.80
CA ARG A 88 -6.18 30.88 20.60
C ARG A 88 -5.37 30.71 19.32
N GLY A 89 -4.14 31.22 19.29
CA GLY A 89 -3.22 31.04 18.17
C GLY A 89 -2.89 29.57 17.91
N PHE A 90 -2.59 28.81 18.96
CA PHE A 90 -2.25 27.39 18.86
C PHE A 90 -3.45 26.55 18.41
N ARG A 91 -4.63 26.78 18.99
CA ARG A 91 -5.87 26.12 18.56
C ARG A 91 -6.17 26.41 17.09
N GLN A 92 -6.03 27.67 16.66
CA GLN A 92 -6.23 28.04 15.26
C GLN A 92 -5.24 27.33 14.33
N LEU A 93 -3.97 27.25 14.73
CA LEU A 93 -2.95 26.50 13.99
C LEU A 93 -3.34 25.03 13.84
N PHE A 94 -3.73 24.37 14.94
CA PHE A 94 -4.10 22.96 14.94
C PHE A 94 -5.30 22.69 14.02
N THR A 95 -6.37 23.50 14.13
CA THR A 95 -7.54 23.40 13.26
C THR A 95 -7.18 23.67 11.78
N THR A 96 -6.30 24.63 11.51
CA THR A 96 -5.88 24.94 10.14
C THR A 96 -5.10 23.79 9.52
N ILE A 97 -4.18 23.16 10.28
CA ILE A 97 -3.43 21.98 9.83
C ILE A 97 -4.38 20.81 9.60
N GLY A 98 -5.26 20.51 10.56
CA GLY A 98 -6.24 19.42 10.44
C GLY A 98 -7.11 19.56 9.19
N GLY A 99 -7.70 20.74 8.99
CA GLY A 99 -8.53 21.02 7.81
C GLY A 99 -7.76 20.95 6.49
N ALA A 100 -6.53 21.48 6.43
CA ALA A 100 -5.71 21.41 5.23
C ALA A 100 -5.33 19.97 4.86
N MET A 101 -4.98 19.15 5.86
CA MET A 101 -4.62 17.75 5.62
C MET A 101 -5.85 16.90 5.27
N GLN A 102 -7.00 17.14 5.91
CA GLN A 102 -8.27 16.50 5.55
C GLN A 102 -8.63 16.81 4.10
N GLU A 103 -8.52 18.07 3.66
CA GLU A 103 -8.81 18.47 2.27
C GLU A 103 -7.87 17.82 1.26
N ALA A 104 -6.57 17.75 1.59
CA ALA A 104 -5.58 17.09 0.76
C ALA A 104 -5.88 15.59 0.60
N MET A 105 -6.16 14.89 1.70
CA MET A 105 -6.54 13.47 1.67
C MET A 105 -7.82 13.25 0.88
N TYR A 106 -8.85 14.07 1.10
CA TYR A 106 -10.12 14.01 0.37
C TYR A 106 -9.88 14.12 -1.15
N THR A 107 -9.13 15.14 -1.57
CA THR A 107 -8.82 15.38 -2.98
C THR A 107 -8.08 14.21 -3.61
N ILE A 108 -7.05 13.67 -2.92
CA ILE A 108 -6.27 12.53 -3.40
C ILE A 108 -7.16 11.28 -3.55
N LEU A 109 -7.98 10.98 -2.54
CA LEU A 109 -8.81 9.78 -2.56
C LEU A 109 -9.92 9.87 -3.62
N CYS A 110 -10.55 11.02 -3.79
CA CYS A 110 -11.50 11.23 -4.88
C CYS A 110 -10.83 11.10 -6.26
N ALA A 111 -9.63 11.67 -6.44
CA ALA A 111 -8.86 11.53 -7.67
C ALA A 111 -8.43 10.08 -7.95
N ALA A 112 -8.23 9.28 -6.89
CA ALA A 112 -7.97 7.84 -6.98
C ALA A 112 -9.23 6.98 -7.20
N GLY A 113 -10.41 7.62 -7.31
CA GLY A 113 -11.68 6.98 -7.63
C GLY A 113 -12.43 6.39 -6.42
N PHE A 114 -12.11 6.83 -5.19
CA PHE A 114 -12.85 6.42 -4.00
C PHE A 114 -14.11 7.25 -3.77
N GLU A 115 -15.11 6.59 -3.18
CA GLU A 115 -16.29 7.25 -2.64
C GLU A 115 -15.96 7.73 -1.23
N VAL A 116 -15.85 9.05 -1.05
CA VAL A 116 -15.41 9.67 0.20
C VAL A 116 -16.47 10.66 0.67
N SER A 117 -16.88 10.52 1.93
CA SER A 117 -17.70 11.52 2.62
C SER A 117 -16.90 12.19 3.74
N LYS A 118 -17.08 13.51 3.87
CA LYS A 118 -16.61 14.26 5.03
C LYS A 118 -17.64 14.09 6.13
N GLN A 119 -17.20 13.76 7.33
CA GLN A 119 -18.08 13.75 8.49
C GLN A 119 -18.23 15.19 9.00
N THR A 120 -19.48 15.64 9.22
CA THR A 120 -19.81 17.06 9.44
C THR A 120 -19.20 17.65 10.72
N ASP A 121 -18.86 16.80 11.70
CA ASP A 121 -18.39 17.19 13.03
C ASP A 121 -17.04 16.55 13.40
N SER A 122 -16.30 16.00 12.44
CA SER A 122 -14.99 15.41 12.69
C SER A 122 -13.98 15.72 11.58
N ASP A 123 -12.69 15.71 11.95
CA ASP A 123 -11.57 15.79 11.00
C ASP A 123 -11.36 14.47 10.25
N GLU A 124 -12.37 13.60 10.22
CA GLU A 124 -12.33 12.27 9.65
C GLU A 124 -13.04 12.24 8.29
N LEU A 125 -12.56 11.34 7.44
CA LEU A 125 -13.14 10.99 6.15
C LEU A 125 -13.62 9.55 6.23
N LEU A 126 -14.81 9.28 5.70
CA LEU A 126 -15.33 7.93 5.56
C LEU A 126 -15.25 7.51 4.09
N VAL A 127 -14.57 6.39 3.85
CA VAL A 127 -14.45 5.75 2.54
C VAL A 127 -15.31 4.49 2.52
N THR A 128 -16.35 4.48 1.70
CA THR A 128 -17.33 3.37 1.65
C THR A 128 -17.02 2.34 0.56
N GLY A 129 -16.25 2.75 -0.43
CA GLY A 129 -15.94 1.92 -1.58
C GLY A 129 -15.19 2.68 -2.65
N ARG A 130 -15.17 2.07 -3.83
CA ARG A 130 -14.46 2.59 -4.99
C ARG A 130 -15.43 2.74 -6.16
N ALA A 131 -15.61 3.96 -6.62
CA ALA A 131 -16.49 4.29 -7.74
C ALA A 131 -15.86 3.89 -9.09
N ALA A 132 -14.53 3.95 -9.20
CA ALA A 132 -13.78 3.56 -10.39
C ALA A 132 -12.33 3.17 -10.07
N GLY A 133 -11.70 2.34 -10.91
CA GLY A 133 -10.26 2.06 -10.80
C GLY A 133 -9.43 3.33 -10.99
N SER A 134 -8.32 3.50 -10.24
CA SER A 134 -7.45 4.67 -10.43
C SER A 134 -6.64 4.53 -11.72
N LEU A 135 -6.53 5.62 -12.48
CA LEU A 135 -5.63 5.69 -13.65
C LEU A 135 -4.18 5.34 -13.27
N TRP A 136 -3.80 5.63 -12.02
CA TRP A 136 -2.50 5.27 -11.47
C TRP A 136 -2.35 3.75 -11.29
N GLU A 137 -3.33 3.09 -10.68
CA GLU A 137 -3.32 1.63 -10.51
C GLU A 137 -3.29 0.92 -11.85
N GLU A 138 -4.09 1.36 -12.82
CA GLU A 138 -4.05 0.80 -14.18
C GLU A 138 -2.66 0.92 -14.80
N ARG A 139 -2.04 2.10 -14.65
CA ARG A 139 -0.67 2.33 -15.14
C ARG A 139 0.35 1.44 -14.41
N ARG A 140 0.23 1.31 -13.08
CA ARG A 140 1.08 0.46 -12.23
C ARG A 140 0.95 -1.00 -12.64
N ASN A 141 -0.26 -1.52 -12.76
CA ASN A 141 -0.54 -2.90 -13.14
C ASN A 141 0.00 -3.21 -14.54
N ARG A 142 -0.22 -2.30 -15.50
CA ARG A 142 0.36 -2.40 -16.86
C ARG A 142 1.88 -2.34 -16.87
N GLN A 143 2.52 -1.70 -15.89
CA GLN A 143 3.98 -1.76 -15.74
C GLN A 143 4.45 -3.08 -15.14
N PHE A 144 3.73 -3.61 -14.15
CA PHE A 144 4.00 -4.91 -13.56
C PHE A 144 3.86 -6.04 -14.59
N GLU A 145 2.77 -6.07 -15.35
CA GLU A 145 2.54 -7.02 -16.45
C GLU A 145 3.70 -6.99 -17.44
N ARG A 146 4.08 -5.80 -17.92
CA ARG A 146 5.22 -5.64 -18.83
C ARG A 146 6.55 -6.13 -18.26
N ARG A 147 6.76 -5.99 -16.94
CA ARG A 147 7.96 -6.54 -16.28
C ARG A 147 7.90 -8.06 -16.19
N TYR A 148 6.72 -8.61 -15.92
CA TYR A 148 6.49 -10.05 -15.83
C TYR A 148 6.67 -10.72 -17.20
N GLU A 149 6.05 -10.17 -18.25
CA GLU A 149 6.23 -10.60 -19.64
C GLU A 149 7.70 -10.59 -20.07
N LYS A 150 8.43 -9.51 -19.75
CA LYS A 150 9.88 -9.44 -20.03
C LYS A 150 10.67 -10.53 -19.31
N LYS A 151 10.36 -10.81 -18.03
CA LYS A 151 11.00 -11.89 -17.28
C LYS A 151 10.67 -13.26 -17.86
N ALA A 152 9.40 -13.51 -18.20
CA ALA A 152 8.95 -14.75 -18.82
C ALA A 152 9.62 -14.98 -20.18
N ALA A 153 9.70 -13.95 -21.03
CA ALA A 153 10.39 -14.03 -22.31
C ALA A 153 11.89 -14.31 -22.16
N ALA A 154 12.57 -13.68 -21.18
CA ALA A 154 13.97 -13.95 -20.90
C ALA A 154 14.21 -15.38 -20.36
N TRP A 155 13.30 -15.88 -19.54
CA TRP A 155 13.32 -17.25 -19.05
C TRP A 155 13.16 -18.26 -20.20
N ASN A 156 12.15 -18.07 -21.04
CA ASN A 156 11.88 -18.96 -22.19
C ASN A 156 13.07 -18.98 -23.16
N ARG A 157 13.67 -17.82 -23.45
CA ARG A 157 14.85 -17.75 -24.32
C ARG A 157 16.03 -18.55 -23.79
N ARG A 158 16.33 -18.46 -22.49
CA ARG A 158 17.39 -19.26 -21.87
C ARG A 158 17.09 -20.76 -21.94
N HIS A 159 15.82 -21.12 -21.76
CA HIS A 159 15.40 -22.52 -21.84
C HIS A 159 15.56 -23.08 -23.26
N GLU A 160 15.19 -22.30 -24.27
CA GLU A 160 15.38 -22.64 -25.69
C GLU A 160 16.87 -22.74 -26.06
N GLU A 161 17.71 -21.81 -25.57
CA GLU A 161 19.16 -21.83 -25.76
C GLU A 161 19.82 -23.08 -25.15
N CYS A 162 19.40 -23.50 -23.95
CA CYS A 162 19.85 -24.74 -23.33
C CYS A 162 19.41 -25.98 -24.13
N ALA A 163 18.12 -26.05 -24.52
CA ALA A 163 17.61 -27.16 -25.31
C ALA A 163 18.34 -27.28 -26.67
N ALA A 164 18.66 -26.16 -27.30
CA ALA A 164 19.42 -26.11 -28.54
C ALA A 164 20.92 -26.44 -28.35
N ALA A 165 21.48 -26.25 -27.15
CA ALA A 165 22.84 -26.65 -26.82
C ALA A 165 22.92 -28.17 -26.57
N ASP A 166 21.93 -28.74 -25.87
CA ASP A 166 21.83 -30.18 -25.63
C ASP A 166 21.67 -30.97 -26.95
N ALA A 167 20.84 -30.47 -27.87
CA ALA A 167 20.68 -31.08 -29.20
C ALA A 167 21.98 -31.06 -30.02
N ARG A 168 22.79 -29.98 -29.91
CA ARG A 168 24.09 -29.88 -30.59
C ARG A 168 25.17 -30.76 -29.93
N GLY A 169 25.01 -31.12 -28.66
CA GLY A 169 25.89 -32.06 -27.96
C GLY A 169 25.65 -33.53 -28.33
N GLN A 170 24.55 -33.84 -29.01
CA GLN A 170 24.23 -35.20 -29.49
C GLN A 170 24.77 -35.49 -30.91
N ASP A 171 25.26 -34.48 -31.64
CA ASP A 171 25.91 -34.63 -32.95
C ASP A 171 27.43 -34.88 -32.83
N VAL A 172 27.85 -35.82 -31.97
CA VAL A 172 29.22 -36.36 -32.04
C VAL A 172 29.20 -37.49 -33.08
N PRO A 173 29.91 -37.37 -34.21
CA PRO A 173 30.02 -38.48 -35.15
C PRO A 173 30.82 -39.59 -34.48
N GLU A 174 30.12 -40.63 -34.04
CA GLU A 174 30.70 -41.95 -33.81
C GLU A 174 31.20 -42.44 -35.18
N ASN A 175 32.50 -42.25 -35.47
CA ASN A 175 33.30 -43.12 -36.33
C ASN A 175 34.74 -42.57 -36.48
N ALA A 176 35.73 -43.33 -36.01
CA ALA A 176 36.78 -43.91 -36.86
C ALA A 176 37.89 -44.59 -36.03
N ASP A 177 38.04 -45.88 -36.27
CA ASP A 177 39.28 -46.66 -36.39
C ASP A 177 40.29 -46.72 -35.23
N ASP A 178 40.33 -47.89 -34.57
CA ASP A 178 41.58 -48.43 -34.03
C ASP A 178 42.00 -49.64 -34.87
N SER A 179 42.94 -49.37 -35.78
CA SER A 179 43.63 -50.34 -36.64
C SER A 179 44.75 -51.00 -35.83
N GLY A 180 44.43 -52.05 -35.08
CA GLY A 180 45.42 -52.84 -34.34
C GLY A 180 46.06 -53.93 -35.20
N ASP A 181 47.12 -53.56 -35.91
CA ASP A 181 48.13 -54.47 -36.47
C ASP A 181 48.75 -55.35 -35.37
N ALA A 182 48.71 -56.68 -35.53
CA ALA A 182 49.53 -57.62 -34.78
C ALA A 182 49.57 -58.99 -35.49
N GLY A 183 50.50 -59.15 -36.44
CA GLY A 183 51.24 -60.41 -36.56
C GLY A 183 52.58 -60.32 -35.82
N PRO A 184 53.38 -61.40 -35.65
CA PRO A 184 53.10 -62.81 -35.94
C PRO A 184 53.47 -63.79 -34.79
N VAL A 185 52.83 -64.95 -34.72
CA VAL A 185 53.27 -66.19 -34.03
C VAL A 185 52.51 -67.32 -34.75
N THR A 186 53.04 -68.32 -35.46
CA THR A 186 54.33 -69.02 -35.63
C THR A 186 54.34 -69.62 -37.04
#